data_AF-A0A1Y3BUD5-F1
#
_entry.id   AF-A0A1Y3BUD5-F1
#
_cell.length_a   1.000
_cell.length_b   1.000
_cell.length_c   1.000
_cell.angle_alpha   90.00
_cell.angle_beta   90.00
_cell.angle_gamma   90.00
#
_symmetry.space_group_name_H-M   'P 1'
#
loop_
_entity.id
_entity.type
_entity.pdbx_description
1 polymer ?
#
loop_
_entity_poly.entity_id
_entity_poly.type
_entity_poly.pdbx_seq_one_letter_code
_entity_poly.pdbx_strand_id
1 'polypeptide(L)'
;RNLNTPKPLIPIALFVLLAGLITAFGLNCGPALNPARDIPARLFAWMIGYGSEVWSPHSHLYWLIGGLIAPHIGGILGTWIYHLGLGLHLDDEQVCKYL
;
A
#
# COMPACT_ATOMS: atom_id res chain seq x y z
N ARG A 1 7.90 -5.20 -24.99
CA ARG A 1 6.69 -4.98 -25.86
C ARG A 1 5.40 -4.63 -25.07
N ASN A 2 5.30 -4.91 -23.76
CA ASN A 2 4.08 -4.71 -22.94
C ASN A 2 4.07 -3.46 -22.02
N LEU A 3 5.17 -2.71 -21.91
CA LEU A 3 5.26 -1.59 -20.95
C LEU A 3 4.69 -0.25 -21.49
N ASN A 4 4.23 -0.19 -22.74
CA ASN A 4 3.75 1.05 -23.37
C ASN A 4 2.33 1.43 -22.93
N THR A 5 2.11 1.57 -21.63
CA THR A 5 0.83 2.01 -21.08
C THR A 5 0.71 3.54 -21.24
N PRO A 6 -0.41 4.05 -21.79
CA PRO A 6 -0.68 5.48 -21.79
C PRO A 6 -0.57 6.04 -20.37
N LYS A 7 0.31 7.03 -20.17
CA LYS A 7 0.52 7.69 -18.86
C LYS A 7 -0.77 8.06 -18.11
N PRO A 8 -1.84 8.58 -18.74
CA PRO A 8 -3.08 8.91 -18.02
C PRO A 8 -3.86 7.70 -17.50
N LEU A 9 -3.60 6.48 -18.02
CA LEU A 9 -4.28 5.26 -17.56
C LEU A 9 -3.65 4.65 -16.31
N ILE A 10 -2.39 4.97 -16.01
CA ILE A 10 -1.67 4.50 -14.82
C ILE A 10 -2.46 4.76 -13.52
N PRO A 11 -2.94 5.99 -13.22
CA PRO A 11 -3.70 6.24 -11.99
C PRO A 11 -5.02 5.45 -11.94
N ILE A 12 -5.68 5.24 -13.08
CA ILE A 12 -6.92 4.46 -13.15
C ILE A 12 -6.64 2.98 -12.85
N ALA A 13 -5.58 2.42 -13.44
CA ALA A 13 -5.16 1.05 -13.17
C ALA A 13 -4.80 0.84 -11.69
N LEU A 14 -4.07 1.79 -11.09
CA LEU A 14 -3.76 1.77 -9.66
C LEU A 14 -5.01 1.88 -8.79
N PHE A 15 -5.97 2.73 -9.16
CA PHE A 15 -7.25 2.82 -8.46
C PHE A 15 -8.01 1.49 -8.46
N VAL A 16 -8.15 0.85 -9.63
CA VAL A 16 -8.85 -0.43 -9.75
C VAL A 16 -8.15 -1.52 -8.93
N LEU A 17 -6.82 -1.57 -8.97
CA LEU A 17 -6.00 -2.48 -8.16
C LEU A 17 -6.26 -2.29 -6.67
N LEU A 18 -6.17 -1.06 -6.17
CA LEU A 18 -6.37 -0.74 -4.75
C LEU A 18 -7.80 -0.99 -4.32
N ALA A 19 -8.79 -0.62 -5.14
CA ALA A 19 -10.20 -0.87 -4.88
C ALA A 19 -10.49 -2.37 -4.75
N GLY A 20 -9.97 -3.18 -5.68
CA GLY A 20 -10.11 -4.65 -5.64
C GLY A 20 -9.45 -5.26 -4.40
N LEU A 21 -8.27 -4.78 -4.02
CA LEU A 21 -7.58 -5.25 -2.81
C LEU A 21 -8.38 -4.93 -1.54
N ILE A 22 -8.93 -3.72 -1.45
CA ILE A 22 -9.73 -3.29 -0.29
C ILE A 22 -11.06 -4.03 -0.23
N THR A 23 -11.76 -4.24 -1.35
CA THR A 23 -13.03 -4.98 -1.34
C THR A 23 -12.83 -6.46 -1.04
N ALA A 24 -11.73 -7.07 -1.49
CA ALA A 24 -11.43 -8.47 -1.24
C ALA A 24 -10.94 -8.73 0.20
N PHE A 25 -10.07 -7.87 0.75
CA PHE A 25 -9.38 -8.13 2.03
C PHE A 25 -9.70 -7.13 3.15
N GLY A 26 -10.49 -6.10 2.88
CA GLY A 26 -10.72 -4.99 3.81
C GLY A 26 -11.40 -5.38 5.12
N LEU A 27 -12.11 -6.51 5.19
CA LEU A 27 -12.71 -7.00 6.43
C LEU A 27 -11.69 -7.58 7.42
N ASN A 28 -10.49 -7.94 6.97
CA ASN A 28 -9.45 -8.52 7.84
C ASN A 28 -8.69 -7.44 8.61
N CYS A 29 -8.26 -6.39 7.90
CA CYS A 29 -7.31 -5.40 8.40
C CYS A 29 -7.65 -3.95 7.98
N GLY A 30 -8.77 -3.74 7.28
CA GLY A 30 -9.09 -2.45 6.67
C GLY A 30 -8.06 -2.04 5.60
N PRO A 31 -8.11 -0.79 5.11
CA PRO A 31 -7.19 -0.27 4.10
C PRO A 31 -5.87 0.23 4.71
N ALA A 32 -5.25 -0.54 5.60
CA ALA A 32 -3.99 -0.20 6.29
C ALA A 32 -2.76 -0.46 5.40
N LEU A 33 -2.75 0.12 4.19
CA LEU A 33 -1.74 -0.14 3.16
C LEU A 33 -0.60 0.89 3.16
N ASN A 34 -0.81 2.04 3.82
CA ASN A 34 0.14 3.14 3.81
C ASN A 34 0.15 3.83 5.18
N PRO A 35 1.28 3.81 5.91
CA PRO A 35 1.39 4.45 7.21
C PRO A 35 1.14 5.97 7.17
N ALA A 36 1.54 6.65 6.08
CA ALA A 36 1.31 8.08 5.90
C ALA A 36 -0.18 8.43 5.70
N ARG A 37 -1.01 7.46 5.30
CA ARG A 37 -2.46 7.62 5.19
C ARG A 37 -3.18 7.33 6.51
N ASP A 38 -2.60 6.48 7.36
CA ASP A 38 -3.24 5.99 8.58
C ASP A 38 -2.88 6.85 9.81
N ILE A 39 -1.60 7.19 10.01
CA ILE A 39 -1.13 7.92 11.20
C ILE A 39 -1.73 9.33 11.31
N PRO A 40 -1.74 10.18 10.26
CA PRO A 40 -2.30 11.54 10.38
C PRO A 40 -3.80 11.53 10.65
N ALA A 41 -4.54 10.58 10.06
CA ALA A 41 -5.97 10.43 10.29
C ALA A 41 -6.26 10.05 11.74
N ARG A 42 -5.46 9.14 12.33
CA ARG A 42 -5.54 8.78 13.75
C ARG A 42 -5.18 9.95 14.67
N LEU A 43 -4.09 10.66 14.37
CA LEU A 43 -3.66 11.81 15.14
C LEU A 43 -4.72 12.92 15.12
N PHE A 44 -5.30 13.19 13.95
CA PHE A 44 -6.38 14.17 13.83
C PHE A 44 -7.61 13.76 14.64
N ALA A 45 -8.06 12.50 14.52
CA ALA A 45 -9.18 11.99 15.31
C ALA A 45 -8.93 12.10 16.82
N TRP A 46 -7.70 11.81 17.27
CA TRP A 46 -7.29 12.01 18.65
C TRP A 46 -7.40 13.47 19.09
N MET A 47 -6.90 14.41 18.28
CA MET A 47 -6.94 15.85 18.59
C MET A 47 -8.36 16.43 18.67
N ILE A 48 -9.30 15.93 17.88
CA ILE A 48 -10.69 16.40 17.89
C ILE A 48 -11.57 15.69 18.95
N GLY A 49 -10.96 14.91 19.85
CA GLY A 49 -11.65 14.38 21.03
C GLY A 49 -12.25 12.99 20.87
N TYR A 50 -11.88 12.20 19.85
CA TYR A 50 -12.27 10.77 19.77
C TYR A 50 -11.59 9.90 20.84
N GLY A 51 -10.72 10.48 21.68
CA GLY A 51 -10.05 9.79 22.79
C GLY A 51 -8.87 8.92 22.35
N SER A 52 -8.19 8.31 23.31
CA SER A 52 -7.05 7.41 23.05
C SER A 52 -7.46 6.10 22.35
N GLU A 53 -8.76 5.85 22.21
CA GLU A 53 -9.32 4.66 21.58
C GLU A 53 -8.89 4.48 20.12
N VAL A 54 -8.53 5.56 19.44
CA VAL A 54 -8.00 5.52 18.06
C VAL A 54 -6.67 4.78 17.93
N TRP A 55 -5.94 4.63 19.04
CA TRP A 55 -4.67 3.89 19.14
C TRP A 55 -4.85 2.48 19.70
N SER A 56 -6.00 2.17 20.29
CA SER A 56 -6.28 0.87 20.90
C SER A 56 -7.24 -0.08 20.19
N PRO A 57 -7.71 0.10 18.94
CA PRO A 57 -8.60 -0.91 18.36
C PRO A 57 -7.83 -2.23 18.17
N HIS A 58 -8.38 -3.32 18.68
CA HIS A 58 -7.86 -4.70 18.50
C HIS A 58 -6.42 -4.92 18.99
N SER A 59 -6.21 -5.03 20.31
CA SER A 59 -4.93 -5.40 20.99
C SER A 59 -3.88 -4.30 21.23
N HIS A 60 -4.23 -3.01 21.08
CA HIS A 60 -3.32 -1.85 21.25
C HIS A 60 -2.10 -1.78 20.31
N LEU A 61 -1.71 -2.89 19.68
CA LEU A 61 -0.52 -3.00 18.84
C LEU A 61 -0.83 -2.98 17.34
N TYR A 62 -2.10 -3.09 16.97
CA TYR A 62 -2.50 -3.19 15.56
C TYR A 62 -2.06 -1.98 14.72
N TRP A 63 -2.18 -0.76 15.24
CA TRP A 63 -1.74 0.44 14.53
C TRP A 63 -0.23 0.42 14.22
N LEU A 64 0.57 -0.19 15.11
CA LEU A 64 2.02 -0.29 14.96
C LEU A 64 2.39 -1.44 14.02
N ILE A 65 1.88 -2.65 14.29
CA ILE A 65 2.27 -3.85 13.54
C ILE A 65 1.59 -3.87 12.17
N GLY A 66 0.25 -3.76 12.13
CA GLY A 66 -0.53 -3.79 10.91
C GLY A 66 -0.52 -2.47 10.14
N GLY A 67 -0.54 -1.33 10.84
CA GLY A 67 -0.60 -0.01 10.22
C GLY A 67 0.74 0.58 9.78
N LEU A 68 1.82 0.33 10.52
CA LEU A 68 3.15 0.91 10.25
C LEU A 68 4.14 -0.13 9.70
N ILE A 69 4.33 -1.25 10.38
CA ILE A 69 5.41 -2.20 10.06
C ILE A 69 5.06 -3.08 8.85
N ALA A 70 3.87 -3.67 8.82
CA ALA A 70 3.44 -4.58 7.77
C ALA A 70 3.49 -3.97 6.35
N PRO A 71 3.07 -2.71 6.12
CA PRO A 71 3.18 -2.08 4.81
C PRO A 71 4.61 -1.94 4.30
N HIS A 72 5.58 -1.62 5.17
CA HIS A 72 6.99 -1.51 4.77
C HIS A 72 7.56 -2.88 4.39
N ILE A 73 7.30 -3.90 5.21
CA ILE A 73 7.74 -5.27 4.92
C ILE A 73 7.09 -5.76 3.62
N GLY A 74 5.79 -5.56 3.46
CA GLY A 74 5.05 -5.93 2.26
C GLY A 74 5.53 -5.20 1.01
N GLY A 75 5.85 -3.91 1.11
CA GLY A 75 6.41 -3.12 0.02
C GLY A 75 7.76 -3.66 -0.44
N ILE A 76 8.68 -3.92 0.51
CA ILE A 76 9.99 -4.52 0.21
C ILE A 76 9.80 -5.89 -0.45
N LEU A 77 9.05 -6.80 0.18
CA LEU A 77 8.81 -8.14 -0.38
C LEU A 77 8.16 -8.09 -1.76
N GLY A 78 7.18 -7.21 -1.98
CA GLY A 78 6.54 -7.00 -3.26
C GLY A 78 7.52 -6.55 -4.34
N THR A 79 8.43 -5.60 -4.03
CA THR A 79 9.49 -5.18 -4.94
C THR A 79 10.42 -6.34 -5.30
N TRP A 80 10.82 -7.16 -4.33
CA TRP A 80 11.67 -8.33 -4.59
C TRP A 80 10.96 -9.37 -5.47
N ILE A 81 9.69 -9.66 -5.21
CA ILE A 81 8.89 -10.58 -6.03
C ILE A 81 8.79 -10.05 -7.47
N TYR A 82 8.53 -8.77 -7.65
CA TYR A 82 8.50 -8.15 -8.98
C TYR A 82 9.87 -8.26 -9.67
N HIS A 83 10.94 -7.93 -8.96
CA HIS A 83 12.29 -7.94 -9.52
C HIS A 83 12.71 -9.35 -9.96
N LEU A 84 12.54 -10.35 -9.09
CA LEU A 84 12.92 -11.73 -9.40
C LEU A 84 12.01 -12.38 -10.45
N GLY A 85 10.69 -12.13 -10.37
CA GLY A 85 9.71 -12.77 -11.24
C GLY A 85 9.62 -12.14 -12.63
N LEU A 86 9.71 -10.81 -12.72
CA LEU A 86 9.53 -10.07 -13.98
C LEU A 86 10.76 -9.23 -14.33
N GLY A 87 11.30 -8.47 -13.38
CA GLY A 87 12.39 -7.53 -13.62
C GLY A 87 13.62 -8.16 -14.28
N LEU A 88 14.07 -9.32 -13.78
CA LEU A 88 15.23 -10.05 -14.33
C LEU A 88 14.98 -10.67 -15.72
N HIS A 89 13.73 -10.77 -16.15
CA HIS A 89 13.34 -11.37 -17.43
C HIS A 89 12.99 -10.33 -18.50
N LEU A 90 13.15 -9.04 -18.19
CA LEU A 90 12.91 -7.92 -19.10
C LEU A 90 14.24 -7.37 -19.59
N ASP A 91 14.32 -7.00 -20.87
CA ASP A 91 15.51 -6.36 -21.43
C ASP A 91 15.73 -4.97 -20.81
N ASP A 92 16.98 -4.59 -20.53
CA ASP A 92 17.35 -3.32 -19.87
C ASP A 92 16.81 -2.07 -20.61
N GLU A 93 16.70 -2.13 -21.94
CA GLU A 93 16.14 -1.04 -22.75
C GLU A 93 14.66 -0.77 -22.41
N GLN A 94 13.93 -1.79 -21.99
CA GLN A 94 12.52 -1.66 -21.60
C GLN A 94 12.37 -1.10 -20.19
N VAL A 95 13.34 -1.30 -19.29
CA VAL A 95 13.33 -0.76 -17.92
C VAL A 95 13.67 0.73 -17.92
N CYS A 96 14.73 1.12 -18.62
CA CYS A 96 15.19 2.52 -18.71
C CYS A 96 14.22 3.48 -19.41
N LYS A 97 13.23 2.97 -20.16
CA LYS A 97 12.24 3.79 -20.86
C LYS A 97 11.10 4.30 -19.97
N TYR A 98 10.91 3.71 -18.79
CA TYR A 98 9.80 4.04 -17.87
C TYR A 98 10.24 4.48 -16.47
N LEU A 99 11.56 4.44 -16.18
CA LEU A 99 12.18 5.21 -15.11
C LEU A 99 12.43 6.64 -15.59
#